data_AF-A0AA38HP58-F1
#
_entry.id   AF-A0AA38HP58-F1
#
_cell.length_a   1.000
_cell.length_b   1.000
_cell.length_c   1.000
_cell.angle_alpha   90.00
_cell.angle_beta   90.00
_cell.angle_gamma   90.00
#
_symmetry.space_group_name_H-M   'P 1'
#
loop_
_entity.id
_entity.type
_entity.pdbx_description
1 polymer ?
#
loop_
_entity_poly.entity_id
_entity_poly.type
_entity_poly.pdbx_seq_one_letter_code
_entity_poly.pdbx_strand_id
1 'polypeptide(L)'
;MNLKEKILAVKLYCGGNSLAQICDTLAGYFPERPDFAPSSLNAVIERFENSGSVEPLCTCARKRKRAEAAAAPEASVRKLVVLAQIEEDPSTSTSTIERETGIYHSTVARDLKQMGYKSFKKHHAQKLKPENYFPCMEFCEGMLERIWADRDFLRNICFTDECSFGLTGGSNRQNDRI
;
A
#
# COMPACT_ATOMS: atom_id res chain seq x y z
N MET A 1 -33.07 17.80 -6.03
CA MET A 1 -32.74 17.27 -7.36
C MET A 1 -33.07 15.78 -7.47
N ASN A 2 -33.76 15.38 -8.54
CA ASN A 2 -33.98 13.98 -8.93
C ASN A 2 -32.75 13.39 -9.62
N LEU A 3 -32.69 12.06 -9.73
CA LEU A 3 -31.51 11.36 -10.28
C LEU A 3 -31.13 11.85 -11.69
N LYS A 4 -32.10 12.02 -12.58
CA LYS A 4 -31.88 12.52 -13.96
C LYS A 4 -31.20 13.89 -13.99
N GLU A 5 -31.65 14.82 -13.15
CA GLU A 5 -31.09 16.17 -13.06
C GLU A 5 -29.67 16.14 -12.51
N LYS A 6 -29.40 15.29 -11.51
CA LYS A 6 -28.04 15.16 -10.94
C LYS A 6 -27.07 14.61 -11.97
N ILE A 7 -27.49 13.62 -12.76
CA ILE A 7 -26.68 13.05 -13.83
C ILE A 7 -26.39 14.12 -14.90
N LEU A 8 -27.40 14.89 -15.31
CA LEU A 8 -27.22 15.96 -16.29
C LEU A 8 -26.30 17.06 -15.76
N ALA A 9 -26.45 17.46 -14.50
CA ALA A 9 -25.56 18.41 -13.84
C ALA A 9 -24.10 17.96 -13.87
N VAL A 10 -23.83 16.69 -13.53
CA VAL A 10 -22.46 16.14 -13.59
C VAL A 10 -21.95 16.07 -15.03
N LYS A 11 -22.78 15.70 -16.01
CA LYS A 11 -22.37 15.73 -17.43
C LYS A 11 -21.96 17.13 -17.89
N LEU A 12 -22.73 18.16 -17.52
CA LEU A 12 -22.43 19.54 -17.85
C LEU A 12 -21.17 20.03 -17.13
N TYR A 13 -20.98 19.64 -15.86
CA TYR A 13 -19.77 19.91 -15.09
C TYR A 13 -18.52 19.30 -15.75
N CYS A 14 -18.57 18.01 -16.11
CA CYS A 14 -17.46 17.35 -16.82
C CYS A 14 -17.19 17.96 -18.21
N GLY A 15 -18.16 18.66 -18.80
CA GLY A 15 -18.00 19.43 -20.03
C GLY A 15 -17.30 20.78 -19.85
N GLY A 16 -16.88 21.15 -18.64
CA GLY A 16 -16.18 22.39 -18.33
C GLY A 16 -17.07 23.62 -18.12
N ASN A 17 -18.37 23.42 -17.93
CA ASN A 17 -19.31 24.53 -17.70
C ASN A 17 -19.20 25.05 -16.25
N SER A 18 -19.34 26.37 -16.09
CA SER A 18 -19.43 27.00 -14.77
C SER A 18 -20.78 26.68 -14.11
N LEU A 19 -20.85 26.82 -12.77
CA LEU A 19 -22.08 26.54 -12.02
C LEU A 19 -23.26 27.38 -12.49
N ALA A 20 -23.03 28.64 -12.87
CA ALA A 20 -24.07 29.53 -13.40
C ALA A 20 -24.61 28.99 -14.74
N GLN A 21 -23.72 28.62 -15.66
CA GLN A 21 -24.09 28.01 -16.94
C GLN A 21 -24.86 26.70 -16.75
N ILE A 22 -24.49 25.89 -15.75
CA ILE A 22 -25.19 24.65 -15.41
C ILE A 22 -26.60 24.95 -14.89
N CYS A 23 -26.76 25.93 -13.98
CA CYS A 23 -28.07 26.36 -13.50
C CYS A 23 -28.98 26.80 -14.64
N ASP A 24 -28.50 27.69 -15.51
CA ASP A 24 -29.26 28.23 -16.64
C ASP A 24 -29.67 27.12 -17.62
N THR A 25 -28.72 26.23 -17.94
CA THR A 25 -28.99 25.10 -18.83
C THR A 25 -30.02 24.15 -18.22
N LEU A 26 -29.90 23.82 -16.92
CA LEU A 26 -30.85 22.97 -16.23
C LEU A 26 -32.24 23.59 -16.13
N ALA A 27 -32.34 24.91 -15.92
CA ALA A 27 -33.62 25.63 -15.92
C ALA A 27 -34.32 25.50 -17.28
N GLY A 28 -33.56 25.56 -18.39
CA GLY A 28 -34.08 25.33 -19.74
C GLY A 28 -34.59 23.90 -19.99
N TYR A 29 -33.89 22.89 -19.47
CA TYR A 29 -34.30 21.48 -19.60
C TYR A 29 -35.46 21.08 -18.67
N PHE A 30 -35.64 21.79 -17.54
CA PHE A 30 -36.64 21.48 -16.51
C PHE A 30 -37.45 22.72 -16.10
N PRO A 31 -38.29 23.28 -17.00
CA PRO A 31 -38.99 24.54 -16.78
C PRO A 31 -40.11 24.46 -15.72
N GLU A 32 -40.62 23.26 -15.39
CA GLU A 32 -41.66 23.07 -14.37
C GLU A 32 -41.14 23.15 -12.93
N ARG A 33 -39.82 23.29 -12.75
CA ARG A 33 -39.20 23.30 -11.43
C ARG A 33 -38.75 24.71 -11.02
N PRO A 34 -38.72 25.00 -9.70
CA PRO A 34 -38.05 26.20 -9.20
C PRO A 34 -36.55 26.12 -9.47
N ASP A 35 -35.93 27.30 -9.57
CA ASP A 35 -34.51 27.47 -9.90
C ASP A 35 -33.60 26.58 -9.03
N PHE A 36 -32.57 26.03 -9.67
CA PHE A 36 -31.58 25.20 -9.00
C PHE A 36 -30.66 26.09 -8.15
N ALA A 37 -30.69 25.91 -6.82
CA ALA A 37 -29.76 26.60 -5.94
C ALA A 37 -28.31 26.16 -6.24
N PRO A 38 -27.35 27.10 -6.43
CA PRO A 38 -25.94 26.76 -6.72
C PRO A 38 -25.30 25.86 -5.65
N SER A 39 -25.70 26.04 -4.39
CA SER A 39 -25.27 25.22 -3.26
C SER A 39 -25.70 23.75 -3.40
N SER A 40 -26.88 23.49 -3.94
CA SER A 40 -27.37 22.12 -4.19
C SER A 40 -26.59 21.44 -5.31
N LEU A 41 -26.21 22.20 -6.35
CA LEU A 41 -25.36 21.72 -7.43
C LEU A 41 -23.93 21.43 -6.95
N ASN A 42 -23.35 22.33 -6.16
CA ASN A 42 -22.05 22.11 -5.52
C ASN A 42 -22.05 20.84 -4.67
N ALA A 43 -23.07 20.61 -3.85
CA ALA A 43 -23.17 19.40 -3.04
C ALA A 43 -23.29 18.11 -3.88
N VAL A 44 -23.83 18.19 -5.10
CA VAL A 44 -23.89 17.05 -6.04
C VAL A 44 -22.54 16.83 -6.71
N ILE A 45 -21.88 17.90 -7.15
CA ILE A 45 -20.56 17.85 -7.79
C ILE A 45 -19.51 17.36 -6.80
N GLU A 46 -19.44 17.97 -5.61
CA GLU A 46 -18.53 17.55 -4.54
C GLU A 46 -18.73 16.08 -4.16
N ARG A 47 -19.99 15.60 -4.14
CA ARG A 47 -20.27 14.19 -3.91
C ARG A 47 -19.74 13.32 -5.05
N PHE A 48 -19.94 13.75 -6.29
CA PHE A 48 -19.45 13.03 -7.46
C PHE A 48 -17.92 12.95 -7.46
N GLU A 49 -17.22 14.05 -7.18
CA GLU A 49 -15.75 14.07 -7.11
C GLU A 49 -15.22 13.17 -6.00
N ASN A 50 -15.84 13.20 -4.81
CA ASN A 50 -15.37 12.44 -3.66
C ASN A 50 -15.74 10.95 -3.69
N SER A 51 -16.77 10.54 -4.46
CA SER A 51 -17.31 9.18 -4.40
C SER A 51 -17.58 8.51 -5.75
N GLY A 52 -17.48 9.25 -6.86
CA GLY A 52 -17.86 8.79 -8.20
C GLY A 52 -19.37 8.64 -8.40
N SER A 53 -20.20 9.00 -7.40
CA SER A 53 -21.65 8.82 -7.43
C SER A 53 -22.39 10.13 -7.15
N VAL A 54 -23.50 10.32 -7.83
CA VAL A 54 -24.48 11.39 -7.54
C VAL A 54 -25.47 11.00 -6.45
N GLU A 55 -25.56 9.70 -6.17
CA GLU A 55 -26.42 9.16 -5.13
C GLU A 55 -25.73 9.21 -3.78
N PRO A 56 -26.48 9.47 -2.72
CA PRO A 56 -25.93 9.39 -1.38
C PRO A 56 -25.45 7.97 -1.07
N LEU A 57 -24.35 7.86 -0.34
CA LEU A 57 -23.96 6.63 0.33
C LEU A 57 -25.11 6.07 1.17
N CYS A 58 -25.23 4.74 1.24
CA CYS A 58 -26.17 4.09 2.14
C CYS A 58 -25.96 4.58 3.58
N THR A 59 -27.02 4.56 4.39
CA THR A 59 -26.97 4.94 5.80
C THR A 59 -25.87 4.20 6.55
N CYS A 60 -25.67 2.92 6.23
CA CYS A 60 -24.56 2.09 6.73
C CYS A 60 -23.17 2.70 6.46
N ALA A 61 -22.89 3.01 5.21
CA ALA A 61 -21.60 3.53 4.76
C ALA A 61 -21.35 4.95 5.29
N ARG A 62 -22.40 5.77 5.39
CA ARG A 62 -22.30 7.10 6.02
C ARG A 62 -21.91 7.01 7.49
N LYS A 63 -22.57 6.12 8.27
CA LYS A 63 -22.23 5.90 9.67
C LYS A 63 -20.77 5.44 9.82
N ARG A 64 -20.32 4.52 8.98
CA ARG A 64 -18.92 4.04 8.96
C ARG A 64 -17.93 5.17 8.65
N LYS A 65 -18.15 5.95 7.58
CA LYS A 65 -17.27 7.08 7.24
C LYS A 65 -17.20 8.12 8.36
N ARG A 66 -18.32 8.41 9.03
CA ARG A 66 -18.33 9.35 10.16
C ARG A 66 -17.53 8.83 11.35
N ALA A 67 -17.66 7.54 11.68
CA ALA A 67 -16.88 6.92 12.75
C ALA A 67 -15.37 6.92 12.41
N GLU A 68 -15.02 6.64 11.16
CA GLU A 68 -13.63 6.69 10.67
C GLU A 68 -13.06 8.11 10.72
N ALA A 69 -13.82 9.13 10.32
CA ALA A 69 -13.42 10.53 10.42
C ALA A 69 -13.24 10.98 11.89
N ALA A 70 -14.10 10.53 12.80
CA ALA A 70 -13.97 10.83 14.22
C ALA A 70 -12.71 10.17 14.83
N ALA A 71 -12.35 8.98 14.37
CA ALA A 71 -11.16 8.25 14.82
C ALA A 71 -9.86 8.64 14.08
N ALA A 72 -9.93 9.47 13.04
CA ALA A 72 -8.78 9.86 12.22
C ALA A 72 -7.61 10.50 12.99
N PRO A 73 -7.80 11.42 13.96
CA PRO A 73 -6.67 12.00 14.69
C PRO A 73 -5.95 10.96 15.54
N GLU A 74 -6.69 10.15 16.31
CA GLU A 74 -6.11 9.06 17.12
C GLU A 74 -5.43 8.01 16.25
N ALA A 75 -6.04 7.65 15.11
CA ALA A 75 -5.45 6.70 14.17
C ALA A 75 -4.15 7.22 13.56
N SER A 76 -4.01 8.53 13.36
CA SER A 76 -2.79 9.15 12.84
C SER A 76 -1.66 9.03 13.87
N VAL A 77 -1.92 9.35 15.13
CA VAL A 77 -0.95 9.17 16.23
C VAL A 77 -0.55 7.71 16.38
N ARG A 78 -1.51 6.79 16.36
CA ARG A 78 -1.25 5.35 16.44
C ARG A 78 -0.33 4.86 15.33
N LYS A 79 -0.58 5.29 14.09
CA LYS A 79 0.26 4.94 12.94
C LYS A 79 1.70 5.45 13.09
N LEU A 80 1.89 6.65 13.61
CA LEU A 80 3.22 7.19 13.90
C LEU A 80 3.98 6.35 14.93
N VAL A 81 3.29 5.90 15.99
CA VAL A 81 3.90 5.02 17.00
C VAL A 81 4.32 3.68 16.39
N VAL A 82 3.44 3.07 15.56
CA VAL A 82 3.77 1.82 14.86
C VAL A 82 4.95 1.99 13.90
N LEU A 83 4.99 3.11 13.15
CA LEU A 83 6.10 3.41 12.25
C LEU A 83 7.43 3.57 12.98
N ALA A 84 7.43 4.28 14.12
CA ALA A 84 8.65 4.46 14.91
C ALA A 84 9.27 3.12 15.36
N GLN A 85 8.44 2.16 15.76
CA GLN A 85 8.91 0.81 16.14
C GLN A 85 9.51 0.04 14.96
N ILE A 86 8.89 0.14 13.77
CA ILE A 86 9.39 -0.53 12.58
C ILE A 86 10.67 0.11 12.02
N GLU A 87 10.83 1.43 12.14
CA GLU A 87 12.05 2.13 11.74
C GLU A 87 13.23 1.80 12.67
N GLU A 88 12.97 1.59 13.96
CA GLU A 88 14.00 1.17 14.92
C GLU A 88 14.49 -0.26 14.66
N ASP A 89 13.56 -1.20 14.48
CA ASP A 89 13.89 -2.57 14.09
C ASP A 89 12.84 -3.12 13.09
N PRO A 90 13.18 -3.18 11.79
CA PRO A 90 12.29 -3.73 10.76
C PRO A 90 11.97 -5.22 10.95
N SER A 91 12.73 -5.93 11.79
CA SER A 91 12.53 -7.35 12.08
C SER A 91 11.48 -7.62 13.17
N THR A 92 10.91 -6.57 13.74
CA THR A 92 9.95 -6.64 14.84
C THR A 92 8.62 -7.24 14.39
N SER A 93 8.15 -8.25 15.13
CA SER A 93 6.85 -8.88 14.88
C SER A 93 5.68 -8.00 15.36
N THR A 94 4.51 -8.14 14.75
CA THR A 94 3.31 -7.38 15.15
C THR A 94 2.86 -7.68 16.59
N SER A 95 3.14 -8.87 17.12
CA SER A 95 2.86 -9.22 18.51
C SER A 95 3.86 -8.61 19.49
N THR A 96 5.11 -8.41 19.07
CA THR A 96 6.10 -7.66 19.85
C THR A 96 5.64 -6.21 20.01
N ILE A 97 5.22 -5.57 18.91
CA ILE A 97 4.69 -4.20 18.92
C ILE A 97 3.46 -4.09 19.82
N GLU A 98 2.57 -5.08 19.81
CA GLU A 98 1.42 -5.11 20.73
C GLU A 98 1.84 -5.11 22.20
N ARG A 99 2.84 -5.91 22.56
CA ARG A 99 3.35 -5.98 23.94
C ARG A 99 3.99 -4.67 24.39
N GLU A 100 4.66 -3.96 23.49
CA GLU A 100 5.40 -2.72 23.80
C GLU A 100 4.50 -1.48 23.79
N THR A 101 3.53 -1.43 22.89
CA THR A 101 2.68 -0.24 22.67
C THR A 101 1.26 -0.39 23.20
N GLY A 102 0.83 -1.61 23.53
CA GLY A 102 -0.57 -1.93 23.87
C GLY A 102 -1.52 -1.92 22.67
N ILE A 103 -1.03 -1.69 21.45
CA ILE A 103 -1.84 -1.69 20.24
C ILE A 103 -2.03 -3.12 19.76
N TYR A 104 -3.27 -3.62 19.73
CA TYR A 104 -3.59 -4.97 19.25
C TYR A 104 -2.89 -5.31 17.92
N HIS A 105 -2.24 -6.48 17.83
CA HIS A 105 -1.45 -6.86 16.65
C HIS A 105 -2.25 -6.81 15.34
N SER A 106 -3.56 -7.11 15.39
CA SER A 106 -4.45 -7.06 14.22
C SER A 106 -4.62 -5.63 13.68
N THR A 107 -4.58 -4.65 14.58
CA THR A 107 -4.60 -3.23 14.25
C THR A 107 -3.24 -2.80 13.69
N VAL A 108 -2.14 -3.23 14.31
CA VAL A 108 -0.77 -3.00 13.80
C VAL A 108 -0.65 -3.54 12.37
N ALA A 109 -1.04 -4.80 12.14
CA ALA A 109 -0.97 -5.42 10.82
C ALA A 109 -1.81 -4.68 9.76
N ARG A 110 -3.02 -4.22 10.14
CA ARG A 110 -3.87 -3.41 9.26
C ARG A 110 -3.21 -2.08 8.92
N ASP A 111 -2.66 -1.39 9.92
CA ASP A 111 -2.04 -0.08 9.74
C ASP A 111 -0.79 -0.19 8.87
N LEU A 112 0.08 -1.17 9.11
CA LEU A 112 1.25 -1.48 8.27
C LEU A 112 0.86 -1.73 6.81
N LYS A 113 -0.19 -2.52 6.57
CA LYS A 113 -0.72 -2.77 5.22
C LYS A 113 -1.22 -1.49 4.55
N GLN A 114 -1.90 -0.61 5.29
CA GLN A 114 -2.36 0.68 4.76
C GLN A 114 -1.20 1.62 4.41
N MET A 115 -0.08 1.52 5.13
CA MET A 115 1.14 2.30 4.88
C MET A 115 2.04 1.68 3.79
N GLY A 116 1.67 0.52 3.25
CA GLY A 116 2.40 -0.14 2.16
C GLY A 116 3.53 -1.08 2.61
N TYR A 117 3.69 -1.32 3.91
CA TYR A 117 4.68 -2.25 4.44
C TYR A 117 4.29 -3.70 4.11
N LYS A 118 5.30 -4.52 3.84
CA LYS A 118 5.16 -5.94 3.51
C LYS A 118 6.08 -6.75 4.40
N SER A 119 5.58 -7.90 4.83
CA SER A 119 6.41 -8.93 5.46
C SER A 119 7.32 -9.57 4.41
N PHE A 120 8.59 -9.75 4.75
CA PHE A 120 9.59 -10.38 3.89
C PHE A 120 10.00 -11.73 4.48
N LYS A 121 10.34 -12.69 3.61
CA LYS A 121 10.85 -13.96 4.07
C LYS A 121 12.32 -13.82 4.49
N LYS A 122 12.70 -14.39 5.63
CA LYS A 122 14.12 -14.41 6.03
C LYS A 122 14.91 -15.28 5.07
N HIS A 123 15.99 -14.73 4.53
CA HIS A 123 16.98 -15.48 3.77
C HIS A 123 18.18 -15.74 4.68
N HIS A 124 18.51 -17.00 4.92
CA HIS A 124 19.74 -17.35 5.61
C HIS A 124 20.89 -17.26 4.62
N ALA A 125 21.64 -16.17 4.68
CA ALA A 125 22.93 -16.05 4.03
C ALA A 125 24.03 -16.55 4.96
N GLN A 126 25.11 -17.09 4.40
CA GLN A 126 26.32 -17.35 5.18
C GLN A 126 26.90 -16.01 5.65
N LYS A 127 27.21 -15.89 6.94
CA LYS A 127 27.84 -14.69 7.48
C LYS A 127 29.27 -14.62 6.94
N LEU A 128 29.55 -13.61 6.14
CA LEU A 128 30.91 -13.35 5.69
C LEU A 128 31.73 -12.81 6.87
N LYS A 129 32.89 -13.41 7.13
CA LYS A 129 33.81 -12.96 8.18
C LYS A 129 34.74 -11.88 7.60
N PRO A 130 35.19 -10.88 8.40
CA PRO A 130 36.09 -9.84 7.92
C PRO A 130 37.36 -10.37 7.24
N GLU A 131 37.90 -11.48 7.76
CA GLU A 131 39.06 -12.19 7.20
C GLU A 131 38.84 -12.65 5.75
N ASN A 132 37.59 -12.93 5.36
CA ASN A 132 37.24 -13.45 4.05
C ASN A 132 36.84 -12.34 3.06
N TYR A 133 36.73 -11.08 3.49
CA TYR A 133 36.24 -10.00 2.61
C TYR A 133 37.14 -9.81 1.40
N PHE A 134 38.44 -9.66 1.64
CA PHE A 134 39.41 -9.42 0.58
C PHE A 134 39.65 -10.67 -0.29
N PRO A 135 39.88 -11.88 0.28
CA PRO A 135 40.04 -13.08 -0.55
C PRO A 135 38.82 -13.40 -1.42
N CYS A 136 37.60 -13.19 -0.92
CA CYS A 136 36.39 -13.39 -1.72
C CYS A 136 36.29 -12.39 -2.88
N MET A 137 36.66 -11.13 -2.65
CA MET A 137 36.67 -10.11 -3.70
C MET A 137 37.72 -10.41 -4.76
N GLU A 138 38.97 -10.71 -4.37
CA GLU A 138 40.03 -11.07 -5.33
C GLU A 138 39.66 -12.30 -6.15
N PHE A 139 39.04 -13.31 -5.52
CA PHE A 139 38.53 -14.48 -6.24
C PHE A 139 37.46 -14.09 -7.27
N CYS A 140 36.48 -13.29 -6.87
CA CYS A 140 35.41 -12.83 -7.76
C CYS A 140 35.96 -12.03 -8.95
N GLU A 141 36.86 -11.08 -8.69
CA GLU A 141 37.48 -10.25 -9.72
C GLU A 141 38.33 -11.11 -10.67
N GLY A 142 39.20 -11.96 -10.14
CA GLY A 142 40.02 -12.84 -10.96
C GLY A 142 39.21 -13.87 -11.77
N MET A 143 38.09 -14.35 -11.23
CA MET A 143 37.15 -15.19 -11.98
C MET A 143 36.49 -14.42 -13.12
N LEU A 144 36.05 -13.19 -12.88
CA LEU A 144 35.46 -12.33 -13.91
C LEU A 144 36.44 -12.05 -15.06
N GLU A 145 37.70 -11.72 -14.74
CA GLU A 145 38.73 -11.51 -15.74
C GLU A 145 38.95 -12.74 -16.64
N ARG A 146 39.00 -13.94 -16.03
CA ARG A 146 39.14 -15.20 -16.78
C ARG A 146 37.94 -15.49 -17.68
N ILE A 147 36.72 -15.20 -17.20
CA ILE A 147 35.50 -15.33 -17.98
C ILE A 147 35.48 -14.35 -19.17
N TRP A 148 36.05 -13.16 -19.01
CA TRP A 148 36.14 -12.17 -20.09
C TRP A 148 37.23 -12.50 -21.10
N ALA A 149 38.37 -13.04 -20.64
CA ALA A 149 39.47 -13.43 -21.50
C ALA A 149 39.14 -14.66 -22.37
N ASP A 150 38.38 -15.62 -21.82
CA ASP A 150 37.99 -16.84 -22.51
C ASP A 150 36.49 -17.16 -22.29
N ARG A 151 35.72 -17.12 -23.39
CA ARG A 151 34.27 -17.39 -23.34
C ARG A 151 33.93 -18.85 -23.04
N ASP A 152 34.85 -19.77 -23.26
CA ASP A 152 34.66 -21.20 -22.99
C ASP A 152 35.16 -21.62 -21.60
N PHE A 153 35.80 -20.70 -20.85
CA PHE A 153 36.37 -20.98 -19.53
C PHE A 153 35.39 -21.68 -18.58
N LEU A 154 34.15 -21.17 -18.48
CA LEU A 154 33.13 -21.74 -17.60
C LEU A 154 32.72 -23.17 -17.97
N ARG A 155 32.83 -23.55 -19.25
CA ARG A 155 32.48 -24.91 -19.71
C ARG A 155 33.49 -25.96 -19.25
N ASN A 156 34.70 -25.52 -18.91
CA ASN A 156 35.80 -26.38 -18.50
C ASN A 156 35.88 -26.55 -16.97
N ILE A 157 34.97 -25.93 -16.21
CA ILE A 157 34.92 -26.03 -14.75
C ILE A 157 33.94 -27.12 -14.33
N CYS A 158 34.43 -28.08 -13.55
CA CYS A 158 33.61 -29.08 -12.88
C CYS A 158 33.66 -28.83 -11.37
N PHE A 159 32.51 -28.47 -10.78
CA PHE A 159 32.39 -28.33 -9.33
C PHE A 159 31.89 -29.63 -8.71
N THR A 160 32.50 -30.02 -7.60
CA THR A 160 32.04 -31.13 -6.76
C THR A 160 31.70 -30.58 -5.38
N ASP A 161 30.53 -30.93 -4.85
CA ASP A 161 30.13 -30.61 -3.48
C ASP A 161 29.67 -31.89 -2.76
N GLU A 162 29.98 -31.99 -1.47
CA GLU A 162 29.59 -33.12 -0.64
C GLU A 162 28.35 -32.74 0.17
N CYS A 163 27.23 -33.41 -0.10
CA CYS A 163 25.99 -33.20 0.65
C CYS A 163 25.81 -34.28 1.71
N SER A 164 25.66 -33.86 2.98
CA SER A 164 25.30 -34.75 4.09
C SER A 164 23.79 -34.81 4.28
N PHE A 165 23.21 -36.00 4.23
CA PHE A 165 21.78 -36.22 4.52
C PHE A 165 21.60 -36.73 5.96
N GLY A 166 20.87 -35.98 6.78
CA GLY A 166 20.50 -36.37 8.14
C GLY A 166 19.02 -36.75 8.26
N LEU A 167 18.69 -37.69 9.14
CA LEU A 167 17.31 -38.15 9.41
C LEU A 167 16.51 -37.22 10.33
N THR A 168 17.15 -36.23 10.95
CA THR A 168 16.51 -35.29 11.88
C THR A 168 16.00 -34.07 11.12
N GLY A 169 14.68 -33.99 10.96
CA GLY A 169 14.00 -32.85 10.34
C GLY A 169 14.17 -31.58 11.17
N GLY A 170 15.01 -30.65 10.71
CA GLY A 170 15.06 -29.30 11.25
C GLY A 170 13.74 -28.54 11.02
N SER A 171 13.60 -27.37 11.68
CA SER A 171 12.43 -26.50 11.50
C SER A 171 12.16 -26.20 10.02
N ASN A 172 10.88 -26.20 9.63
CA ASN A 172 10.46 -25.92 8.26
C ASN A 172 10.75 -24.44 7.91
N ARG A 173 11.81 -24.23 7.13
CA ARG A 173 12.26 -22.93 6.59
C ARG A 173 11.21 -22.18 5.76
N GLN A 174 10.10 -22.82 5.38
CA GLN A 174 8.99 -22.11 4.71
C GLN A 174 8.20 -21.18 5.64
N ASN A 175 8.26 -21.40 6.95
CA ASN A 175 7.45 -20.69 7.93
C ASN A 175 8.16 -19.50 8.59
N ASP A 176 9.44 -19.24 8.28
CA ASP A 176 10.19 -18.12 8.89
C ASP A 176 10.05 -16.83 8.06
N ARG A 177 9.36 -15.83 8.61
CA ARG A 177 9.06 -14.52 7.98
C ARG A 177 9.30 -13.38 8.98
N ILE A 178 9.69 -12.22 8.46
CA ILE A 178 9.77 -10.91 9.15
C ILE A 178 8.53 -10.13 8.75
#